data_AF-A0A8W8N376-F1
#
_entry.id   AF-A0A8W8N376-F1
#
_cell.length_a   1.000
_cell.length_b   1.000
_cell.length_c   1.000
_cell.angle_alpha   90.00
_cell.angle_beta   90.00
_cell.angle_gamma   90.00
#
_symmetry.space_group_name_H-M   'P 1'
#
loop_
_entity.id
_entity.type
_entity.pdbx_description
1 polymer ?
#
loop_
_entity_poly.entity_id
_entity_poly.type
_entity_poly.pdbx_seq_one_letter_code
_entity_poly.pdbx_strand_id
1 'polypeptide(L)'
;MPTDKKDKKKEEAPPPPTKGVYIFPNGDRYDGEYQHGSDGSLERNGYGVHTTTDGSVYEGEWKGDKMNGRGKLTHPSGALYEGEFVNNQFHGQGKYTWKNNSFYEGQFNENKMEGTGQFTDTEGQMWTGTFRYKAAPGLRFELKMN
;
A
#
# COMPACT_ATOMS: atom_id res chain seq x y z
N MET A 1 2.29 45.04 34.74
CA MET A 1 2.17 43.62 34.35
C MET A 1 2.56 43.51 32.88
N PRO A 2 3.72 42.96 32.50
CA PRO A 2 3.97 42.66 31.10
C PRO A 2 3.27 41.35 30.75
N THR A 3 2.57 41.35 29.62
CA THR A 3 1.93 40.17 29.03
C THR A 3 2.92 39.51 28.09
N ASP A 4 3.44 38.35 28.48
CA ASP A 4 4.25 37.52 27.57
C ASP A 4 3.34 36.95 26.48
N LYS A 5 3.39 37.58 25.31
CA LYS A 5 2.88 37.02 24.06
C LYS A 5 3.75 35.81 23.72
N LYS A 6 3.23 34.60 23.95
CA LYS A 6 3.82 33.37 23.40
C LYS A 6 3.86 33.50 21.88
N ASP A 7 5.05 33.67 21.33
CA ASP A 7 5.33 33.56 19.90
C ASP A 7 4.95 32.15 19.43
N LYS A 8 3.80 32.05 18.76
CA LYS A 8 3.45 30.86 17.98
C LYS A 8 4.41 30.83 16.80
N LYS A 9 5.47 30.02 16.91
CA LYS A 9 6.31 29.64 15.76
C LYS A 9 5.37 29.14 14.67
N LYS A 10 5.23 29.89 13.57
CA LYS A 10 4.56 29.40 12.36
C LYS A 10 5.38 28.19 11.92
N GLU A 11 4.78 27.02 12.00
CA GLU A 11 5.33 25.81 11.39
C GLU A 11 5.25 26.04 9.89
N GLU A 12 6.40 26.39 9.29
CA GLU A 12 6.51 26.50 7.84
C GLU A 12 6.15 25.13 7.25
N ALA A 13 5.31 25.14 6.20
CA ALA A 13 4.99 23.90 5.49
C ALA A 13 6.31 23.25 5.05
N PRO A 14 6.44 21.91 5.17
CA PRO A 14 7.64 21.23 4.73
C PRO A 14 7.91 21.58 3.26
N PRO A 15 9.20 21.70 2.86
CA PRO A 15 9.56 21.97 1.49
C PRO A 15 8.89 20.94 0.56
N PRO A 16 8.51 21.35 -0.67
CA PRO A 16 7.85 20.45 -1.61
C PRO A 16 8.75 19.22 -1.87
N PRO A 17 8.17 18.02 -2.05
CA PRO A 17 8.96 16.83 -2.36
C PRO A 17 9.77 17.04 -3.63
N THR A 18 11.02 16.57 -3.62
CA THR A 18 11.87 16.61 -4.82
C THR A 18 11.64 15.33 -5.62
N LYS A 19 11.63 15.41 -6.95
CA LYS A 19 11.46 14.24 -7.82
C LYS A 19 12.79 13.79 -8.41
N GLY A 20 12.99 12.48 -8.54
CA GLY A 20 14.17 11.94 -9.20
C GLY A 20 14.23 10.43 -9.24
N VAL A 21 15.30 9.93 -9.86
CA VAL A 21 15.59 8.51 -10.00
C VAL A 21 16.77 8.16 -9.09
N TYR A 22 16.61 7.12 -8.29
CA TYR A 22 17.63 6.61 -7.38
C TYR A 22 17.88 5.13 -7.63
N ILE A 23 19.14 4.74 -7.72
CA ILE A 23 19.56 3.33 -7.75
C ILE A 23 20.18 3.00 -6.40
N PHE A 24 19.54 2.11 -5.66
CA PHE A 24 20.01 1.67 -4.35
C PHE A 24 21.26 0.81 -4.48
N PRO A 25 22.09 0.71 -3.42
CA PRO A 25 23.27 -0.17 -3.43
C PRO A 25 22.97 -1.65 -3.69
N ASN A 26 21.75 -2.11 -3.40
CA ASN A 26 21.29 -3.47 -3.71
C ASN A 26 20.84 -3.64 -5.18
N GLY A 27 20.91 -2.57 -5.99
CA GLY A 27 20.50 -2.54 -7.39
C GLY A 27 19.03 -2.16 -7.63
N ASP A 28 18.22 -1.99 -6.58
CA ASP A 28 16.83 -1.58 -6.75
C ASP A 28 16.75 -0.18 -7.37
N ARG A 29 15.70 0.06 -8.17
CA ARG A 29 15.45 1.36 -8.80
C ARG A 29 14.22 2.00 -8.18
N TYR A 30 14.35 3.25 -7.77
CA TYR A 30 13.22 4.11 -7.41
C TYR A 30 13.10 5.29 -8.36
N ASP A 31 11.87 5.63 -8.74
CA ASP A 31 11.53 6.77 -9.57
C ASP A 31 10.32 7.47 -8.92
N GLY A 32 10.56 8.62 -8.29
CA GLY A 32 9.50 9.28 -7.54
C GLY A 32 9.95 10.43 -6.68
N GLU A 33 9.05 10.80 -5.77
CA GLU A 33 9.21 11.87 -4.81
C GLU A 33 10.03 11.44 -3.59
N TYR A 34 10.89 12.34 -3.11
CA TYR A 34 11.71 12.12 -1.93
C TYR A 34 11.85 13.40 -1.11
N GLN A 35 12.18 13.21 0.17
CA GLN A 35 12.43 14.27 1.13
C GLN A 35 13.84 14.12 1.73
N HIS A 36 14.49 15.24 2.04
CA HIS A 36 15.74 15.22 2.77
C HIS A 36 15.47 15.12 4.28
N GLY A 37 16.08 14.13 4.93
CA GLY A 37 16.15 14.04 6.38
C GLY A 37 17.07 15.11 6.97
N SER A 38 16.89 15.42 8.26
CA SER A 38 17.73 16.39 8.97
C SER A 38 19.18 15.93 9.16
N ASP A 39 19.44 14.64 9.00
CA ASP A 39 20.76 14.00 9.00
C ASP A 39 21.41 13.93 7.61
N GLY A 40 20.76 14.49 6.58
CA GLY A 40 21.21 14.45 5.19
C GLY A 40 20.81 13.18 4.43
N SER A 41 20.01 12.30 5.03
CA SER A 41 19.41 11.15 4.32
C SER A 41 18.41 11.59 3.25
N LEU A 42 18.17 10.73 2.26
CA LEU A 42 17.08 10.85 1.31
C LEU A 42 16.07 9.75 1.61
N GLU A 43 14.84 10.14 1.90
CA GLU A 43 13.74 9.21 2.19
C GLU A 43 12.69 9.30 1.08
N ARG A 44 12.20 8.14 0.60
CA ARG A 44 11.05 8.10 -0.31
C ARG A 44 9.82 8.67 0.39
N ASN A 45 9.16 9.63 -0.25
CA ASN A 45 8.04 10.36 0.34
C ASN A 45 7.16 10.98 -0.76
N GLY A 46 5.84 10.82 -0.72
CA GLY A 46 4.96 11.17 -1.83
C GLY A 46 4.79 10.01 -2.80
N TYR A 47 4.51 10.28 -4.08
CA TYR A 47 4.26 9.20 -5.04
C TYR A 47 5.55 8.70 -5.71
N GLY A 48 5.66 7.39 -5.93
CA GLY A 48 6.77 6.84 -6.70
C GLY A 48 6.68 5.35 -7.01
N VAL A 49 7.56 4.92 -7.90
CA VAL A 49 7.69 3.53 -8.36
C VAL A 49 9.01 2.95 -7.86
N HIS A 50 8.94 1.86 -7.09
CA HIS A 50 10.10 1.06 -6.67
C HIS A 50 10.10 -0.27 -7.42
N THR A 51 11.17 -0.55 -8.16
CA THR A 51 11.42 -1.82 -8.82
C THR A 51 12.58 -2.51 -8.13
N THR A 52 12.32 -3.65 -7.51
CA THR A 52 13.37 -4.47 -6.90
C THR A 52 14.13 -5.25 -7.97
N THR A 53 15.36 -5.62 -7.67
CA THR A 53 16.15 -6.51 -8.54
C THR A 53 15.54 -7.91 -8.69
N ASP A 54 14.70 -8.34 -7.75
CA ASP A 54 13.95 -9.60 -7.83
C ASP A 54 12.70 -9.52 -8.74
N GLY A 55 12.36 -8.32 -9.24
CA GLY A 55 11.27 -8.07 -10.18
C GLY A 55 9.95 -7.64 -9.54
N SER A 56 9.88 -7.46 -8.22
CA SER A 56 8.73 -6.85 -7.56
C SER A 56 8.63 -5.37 -7.93
N VAL A 57 7.43 -4.88 -8.17
CA VAL A 57 7.17 -3.48 -8.50
C VAL A 57 6.10 -2.93 -7.56
N TYR A 58 6.46 -1.91 -6.79
CA TYR A 58 5.48 -1.09 -6.08
C TYR A 58 5.32 0.26 -6.78
N GLU A 59 4.08 0.65 -7.04
CA GLU A 59 3.70 1.96 -7.56
C GLU A 59 2.66 2.56 -6.62
N GLY A 60 2.97 3.66 -5.95
CA GLY A 60 2.05 4.23 -4.97
C GLY A 60 2.65 5.29 -4.05
N GLU A 61 1.91 5.56 -3.00
CA GLU A 61 2.27 6.55 -1.98
C GLU A 61 3.31 6.01 -0.97
N TRP A 62 4.29 6.85 -0.67
CA TRP A 62 5.39 6.61 0.25
C TRP A 62 5.37 7.64 1.38
N LYS A 63 5.77 7.20 2.58
CA LYS A 63 6.00 8.08 3.73
C LYS A 63 7.16 7.54 4.56
N GLY A 64 8.28 8.27 4.57
CA GLY A 64 9.48 7.91 5.33
C GLY A 64 9.96 6.51 4.98
N ASP A 65 10.23 6.26 3.70
CA ASP A 65 10.68 4.97 3.15
C ASP A 65 9.74 3.77 3.31
N LYS A 66 8.48 4.03 3.68
CA LYS A 66 7.46 2.99 3.79
C LYS A 66 6.34 3.22 2.78
N MET A 67 5.86 2.15 2.14
CA MET A 67 4.59 2.15 1.41
C MET A 67 3.48 2.56 2.39
N ASN A 68 2.78 3.64 2.09
CA ASN A 68 1.83 4.27 3.00
C ASN A 68 0.82 5.11 2.20
N GLY A 69 -0.48 4.79 2.30
CA GLY A 69 -1.51 5.35 1.41
C GLY A 69 -1.92 4.34 0.34
N ARG A 70 -2.43 4.80 -0.80
CA ARG A 70 -2.89 3.92 -1.89
C ARG A 70 -1.71 3.51 -2.77
N GLY A 71 -1.72 2.26 -3.21
CA GLY A 71 -0.69 1.75 -4.12
C GLY A 71 -1.02 0.41 -4.74
N LYS A 72 -0.09 -0.03 -5.59
CA LYS A 72 -0.13 -1.25 -6.36
C LYS A 72 1.19 -2.00 -6.18
N LEU A 73 1.15 -3.21 -5.63
CA LEU A 73 2.30 -4.10 -5.50
C LEU A 73 2.15 -5.31 -6.42
N THR A 74 2.99 -5.38 -7.45
CA THR A 74 3.08 -6.52 -8.37
C THR A 74 4.25 -7.40 -7.98
N HIS A 75 4.00 -8.69 -7.76
CA HIS A 75 5.04 -9.66 -7.47
C HIS A 75 5.56 -10.35 -8.74
N PRO A 76 6.82 -10.81 -8.76
CA PRO A 76 7.37 -11.60 -9.88
C PRO A 76 6.57 -12.87 -10.18
N SER A 77 5.86 -13.40 -9.19
CA SER A 77 4.99 -14.55 -9.33
C SER A 77 3.75 -14.29 -10.21
N GLY A 78 3.43 -13.02 -10.49
CA GLY A 78 2.19 -12.57 -11.12
C GLY A 78 1.07 -12.26 -10.14
N ALA A 79 1.28 -12.47 -8.82
CA ALA A 79 0.34 -12.01 -7.81
C ALA A 79 0.38 -10.49 -7.69
N LEU A 80 -0.77 -9.89 -7.36
CA LEU A 80 -0.96 -8.45 -7.35
C LEU A 80 -1.78 -8.02 -6.14
N TYR A 81 -1.40 -6.92 -5.50
CA TYR A 81 -2.26 -6.21 -4.57
C TYR A 81 -2.47 -4.76 -5.01
N GLU A 82 -3.72 -4.31 -5.00
CA GLU A 82 -4.13 -2.93 -5.26
C GLU A 82 -5.01 -2.45 -4.09
N GLY A 83 -4.56 -1.47 -3.31
CA GLY A 83 -5.28 -1.09 -2.09
C GLY A 83 -4.55 -0.09 -1.23
N GLU A 84 -4.95 -0.03 0.04
CA GLU A 84 -4.32 0.80 1.06
C GLU A 84 -3.13 0.10 1.72
N PHE A 85 -2.12 0.88 2.05
CA PHE A 85 -0.90 0.44 2.72
C PHE A 85 -0.70 1.27 4.00
N VAL A 86 -0.26 0.60 5.06
CA VAL A 86 0.23 1.25 6.28
C VAL A 86 1.54 0.58 6.68
N ASN A 87 2.62 1.36 6.67
CA ASN A 87 3.95 0.90 7.08
C ASN A 87 4.40 -0.39 6.36
N ASN A 88 4.34 -0.41 5.03
CA ASN A 88 4.68 -1.57 4.18
C ASN A 88 3.69 -2.74 4.21
N GLN A 89 2.54 -2.60 4.87
CA GLN A 89 1.57 -3.69 5.01
C GLN A 89 0.27 -3.35 4.29
N PHE A 90 -0.36 -4.34 3.64
CA PHE A 90 -1.72 -4.20 3.15
C PHE A 90 -2.65 -3.90 4.33
N HIS A 91 -3.49 -2.89 4.15
CA HIS A 91 -4.40 -2.40 5.17
C HIS A 91 -5.69 -1.88 4.50
N GLY A 92 -6.70 -1.53 5.29
CA GLY A 92 -7.91 -0.86 4.78
C GLY A 92 -8.61 -1.65 3.68
N GLN A 93 -9.13 -0.98 2.66
CA GLN A 93 -9.74 -1.63 1.50
C GLN A 93 -8.69 -1.95 0.43
N GLY A 94 -8.76 -3.16 -0.11
CA GLY A 94 -7.92 -3.56 -1.23
C GLY A 94 -8.43 -4.78 -1.98
N LYS A 95 -7.71 -5.09 -3.05
CA LYS A 95 -7.91 -6.27 -3.90
C LYS A 95 -6.59 -7.02 -4.02
N TYR A 96 -6.60 -8.29 -3.61
CA TYR A 96 -5.49 -9.20 -3.84
C TYR A 96 -5.87 -10.18 -4.95
N THR A 97 -5.11 -10.18 -6.03
CA THR A 97 -5.27 -11.10 -7.17
C THR A 97 -4.14 -12.11 -7.14
N TRP A 98 -4.48 -13.40 -7.06
CA TRP A 98 -3.50 -14.49 -7.14
C TRP A 98 -3.08 -14.73 -8.60
N LYS A 99 -1.93 -15.41 -8.78
CA LYS A 99 -1.40 -15.78 -10.12
C LYS A 99 -2.41 -16.48 -11.03
N ASN A 100 -3.34 -17.25 -10.46
CA ASN A 100 -4.37 -17.98 -11.20
C ASN A 100 -5.59 -17.11 -11.57
N ASN A 101 -5.55 -15.80 -11.31
CA ASN A 101 -6.61 -14.82 -11.51
C ASN A 101 -7.82 -14.94 -10.57
N SER A 102 -7.81 -15.87 -9.60
CA SER A 102 -8.71 -15.73 -8.46
C SER A 102 -8.36 -14.46 -7.68
N PHE A 103 -9.32 -13.85 -7.00
CA PHE A 103 -9.07 -12.64 -6.22
C PHE A 103 -9.96 -12.52 -5.00
N TYR A 104 -9.47 -11.76 -4.02
CA TYR A 104 -10.23 -11.30 -2.88
C TYR A 104 -10.29 -9.78 -2.94
N GLU A 105 -11.48 -9.24 -2.72
CA GLU A 105 -11.73 -7.80 -2.62
C GLU A 105 -12.44 -7.51 -1.30
N GLY A 106 -11.88 -6.64 -0.49
CA GLY A 106 -12.42 -6.31 0.81
C GLY A 106 -11.38 -5.75 1.76
N GLN A 107 -11.64 -5.93 3.05
CA GLN A 107 -10.82 -5.36 4.11
C GLN A 107 -9.56 -6.20 4.39
N PHE A 108 -8.47 -5.49 4.68
CA PHE A 108 -7.16 -6.01 5.06
C PHE A 108 -6.67 -5.36 6.36
N ASN A 109 -5.94 -6.13 7.15
CA ASN A 109 -5.23 -5.64 8.32
C ASN A 109 -3.91 -6.43 8.45
N GLU A 110 -2.78 -5.70 8.49
CA GLU A 110 -1.44 -6.26 8.60
C GLU A 110 -1.17 -7.42 7.63
N ASN A 111 -1.41 -7.17 6.33
CA ASN A 111 -1.24 -8.14 5.23
C ASN A 111 -2.25 -9.29 5.17
N LYS A 112 -3.28 -9.29 6.02
CA LYS A 112 -4.22 -10.41 6.08
C LYS A 112 -5.64 -9.93 5.77
N MET A 113 -6.40 -10.76 5.08
CA MET A 113 -7.83 -10.54 4.85
C MET A 113 -8.56 -10.55 6.19
N GLU A 114 -9.30 -9.48 6.48
CA GLU A 114 -10.01 -9.30 7.75
C GLU A 114 -11.28 -8.48 7.53
N GLY A 115 -12.41 -8.89 8.08
CA GLY A 115 -13.68 -8.17 7.94
C GLY A 115 -14.51 -8.66 6.75
N THR A 116 -15.45 -7.83 6.28
CA THR A 116 -16.31 -8.17 5.13
C THR A 116 -15.53 -8.11 3.83
N GLY A 117 -15.73 -9.10 2.97
CA GLY A 117 -15.16 -9.12 1.62
C GLY A 117 -15.84 -10.13 0.69
N GLN A 118 -15.32 -10.21 -0.52
CA GLN A 118 -15.73 -11.10 -1.59
C GLN A 118 -14.50 -11.85 -2.11
N PHE A 119 -14.58 -13.17 -2.17
CA PHE A 119 -13.63 -14.00 -2.92
C PHE A 119 -14.27 -14.44 -4.23
N THR A 120 -13.54 -14.33 -5.33
CA THR A 120 -13.93 -14.86 -6.65
C THR A 120 -12.89 -15.86 -7.12
N ASP A 121 -13.32 -17.08 -7.45
CA ASP A 121 -12.41 -18.11 -7.95
C ASP A 121 -12.10 -17.95 -9.46
N THR A 122 -11.36 -18.90 -10.00
CA THR A 122 -10.96 -18.92 -11.42
C THR A 122 -12.10 -19.19 -12.39
N GLU A 123 -13.23 -19.70 -11.91
CA GLU A 123 -14.44 -19.95 -12.69
C GLU A 123 -15.43 -18.78 -12.59
N GLY A 124 -15.09 -17.74 -11.82
CA GLY A 124 -15.94 -16.58 -11.59
C GLY A 124 -17.06 -16.83 -10.60
N GLN A 125 -17.00 -17.92 -9.84
CA GLN A 125 -17.86 -18.18 -8.69
C GLN A 125 -17.51 -17.21 -7.56
N MET A 126 -18.52 -16.74 -6.82
CA MET A 126 -18.34 -15.67 -5.84
C MET A 126 -18.79 -16.12 -4.45
N TRP A 127 -17.97 -15.81 -3.44
CA TRP A 127 -18.25 -16.06 -2.03
C TRP A 127 -18.12 -14.77 -1.24
N THR A 128 -19.18 -14.38 -0.54
CA THR A 128 -19.21 -13.19 0.30
C THR A 128 -19.36 -13.56 1.77
N GLY A 129 -18.76 -12.76 2.66
CA GLY A 129 -18.91 -12.95 4.10
C GLY A 129 -17.80 -12.29 4.89
N THR A 130 -17.63 -12.76 6.13
CA THR A 130 -16.61 -12.24 7.04
C THR A 130 -15.37 -13.12 7.02
N PHE A 131 -14.24 -12.53 6.64
CA PHE A 131 -12.93 -13.16 6.63
C PHE A 131 -12.19 -12.80 7.92
N ARG A 132 -11.48 -13.79 8.48
CA ARG A 132 -10.67 -13.68 9.70
C ARG A 132 -9.39 -14.45 9.51
N TYR A 133 -8.46 -13.88 8.73
CA TYR A 133 -7.13 -14.45 8.47
C TYR A 133 -7.17 -15.87 7.88
N LYS A 134 -7.23 -16.91 8.73
CA LYS A 134 -7.25 -18.32 8.35
C LYS A 134 -8.67 -18.92 8.23
N ALA A 135 -9.70 -18.18 8.62
CA ALA A 135 -11.08 -18.66 8.61
C ALA A 135 -12.00 -17.68 7.88
N ALA A 136 -13.01 -18.20 7.20
CA ALA A 136 -14.07 -17.42 6.60
C ALA A 136 -15.43 -18.02 7.03
N PRO A 137 -15.84 -17.82 8.29
CA PRO A 137 -17.08 -18.39 8.80
C PRO A 137 -18.30 -17.76 8.10
N GLY A 138 -19.24 -18.62 7.69
CA GLY A 138 -20.52 -18.17 7.14
C GLY A 138 -20.44 -17.55 5.74
N LEU A 139 -19.43 -17.92 4.94
CA LEU A 139 -19.39 -17.56 3.53
C LEU A 139 -20.68 -18.00 2.82
N ARG A 140 -21.24 -17.09 2.03
CA ARG A 140 -22.41 -17.34 1.19
C ARG A 140 -21.96 -17.39 -0.26
N PHE A 141 -22.28 -18.51 -0.91
CA PHE A 141 -22.12 -18.62 -2.34
C PHE A 141 -23.17 -17.76 -3.05
N GLU A 142 -22.72 -16.92 -3.97
CA GLU A 142 -23.60 -16.06 -4.76
C GLU A 142 -23.82 -16.69 -6.15
N LEU A 143 -25.04 -17.17 -6.38
CA LEU A 143 -25.46 -17.68 -7.68
C LEU A 143 -25.56 -16.51 -8.66
N LYS A 144 -24.72 -16.50 -9.70
CA LYS A 144 -24.96 -15.67 -10.88
C LYS A 144 -26.23 -16.18 -11.55
N MET A 145 -27.35 -15.47 -11.36
CA MET A 145 -28.55 -15.68 -12.16
C MET A 145 -28.34 -14.95 -13.49
N ASN A 146 -28.27 -15.74 -14.57
CA ASN A 146 -28.14 -15.25 -15.94
C ASN A 146 -29.44 -14.63 -16.43
#